data_AF-V4P0U5-F1
#
_entry.id   AF-V4P0U5-F1
#
_cell.length_a   1.000
_cell.length_b   1.000
_cell.length_c   1.000
_cell.angle_alpha   90.00
_cell.angle_beta   90.00
_cell.angle_gamma   90.00
#
_symmetry.space_group_name_H-M   'P 1'
#
loop_
_entity.id
_entity.type
_entity.pdbx_description
1 polymer ?
#
loop_
_entity_poly.entity_id
_entity_poly.type
_entity_poly.pdbx_seq_one_letter_code
_entity_poly.pdbx_strand_id
1 'polypeptide(L)'
;MKRNIYWPLIKSVWACILAAMVVVIVLPTFVAIRNHILYGTLDNPNDDEIWIFVLFGSVLYFAIILFSLLVIGLPVQAVMQSQGLNRYWHFALPSTLLGFAVGSVTAIGDLLSTSLLDAVLGFCIGSVFWLVRRPDKDASKALPLT
;
A
#
# COMPACT_ATOMS: atom_id res chain seq x y z
N MET A 1 22.32 8.64 -27.00
CA MET A 1 21.07 9.10 -26.33
C MET A 1 21.35 9.26 -24.84
N LYS A 2 21.32 10.49 -24.30
CA LYS A 2 21.43 10.72 -22.85
C LYS A 2 20.16 10.17 -22.18
N ARG A 3 20.28 9.07 -21.44
CA ARG A 3 19.16 8.52 -20.66
C ARG A 3 18.79 9.56 -19.61
N ASN A 4 17.54 10.01 -19.63
CA ASN A 4 17.04 11.04 -18.71
C ASN A 4 17.18 10.52 -17.26
N ILE A 5 18.06 11.15 -16.47
CA ILE A 5 18.38 10.75 -15.09
C ILE A 5 17.12 10.73 -14.20
N TYR A 6 16.11 11.55 -14.54
CA TYR A 6 14.87 11.71 -13.79
C TYR A 6 13.83 10.60 -14.02
N TRP A 7 13.95 9.82 -15.10
CA TRP A 7 12.97 8.79 -15.48
C TRP A 7 12.71 7.71 -14.40
N PRO A 8 13.74 7.12 -13.75
CA PRO A 8 13.51 6.15 -12.67
C PRO A 8 12.86 6.77 -11.42
N LEU A 9 13.16 8.03 -11.12
CA LEU A 9 12.55 8.74 -9.98
C LEU A 9 11.05 8.94 -10.23
N ILE A 10 10.68 9.41 -11.43
CA ILE A 10 9.28 9.64 -11.83
C ILE A 10 8.47 8.34 -11.70
N LYS A 11 9.01 7.21 -12.20
CA LYS A 11 8.35 5.90 -12.05
C LYS A 11 8.15 5.50 -10.60
N SER A 12 9.11 5.78 -9.75
CA SER A 12 9.05 5.41 -8.34
C SER A 12 8.00 6.24 -7.59
N VAL A 13 7.91 7.53 -7.88
CA VAL A 13 6.85 8.41 -7.36
C VAL A 13 5.47 7.92 -7.83
N TRP A 14 5.32 7.58 -9.11
CA TRP A 14 4.08 6.98 -9.62
C TRP A 14 3.71 5.66 -8.95
N ALA A 15 4.69 4.80 -8.66
CA ALA A 15 4.48 3.57 -7.92
C ALA A 15 3.95 3.86 -6.50
N CYS A 16 4.49 4.88 -5.81
CA CYS A 16 4.00 5.30 -4.50
C CYS A 16 2.55 5.78 -4.56
N ILE A 17 2.20 6.60 -5.56
CA ILE A 17 0.83 7.10 -5.76
C ILE A 17 -0.14 5.95 -5.95
N LEU A 18 0.16 5.03 -6.88
CA LEU A 18 -0.71 3.88 -7.16
C LEU A 18 -0.84 2.94 -5.96
N ALA A 19 0.25 2.72 -5.23
CA ALA A 19 0.23 1.90 -4.02
C ALA A 19 -0.61 2.57 -2.92
N ALA A 20 -0.51 3.88 -2.73
CA ALA A 20 -1.34 4.61 -1.76
C ALA A 20 -2.83 4.61 -2.15
N MET A 21 -3.15 4.65 -3.45
CA MET A 21 -4.55 4.61 -3.92
C MET A 21 -5.27 3.32 -3.56
N VAL A 22 -4.55 2.23 -3.28
CA VAL A 22 -5.14 0.96 -2.83
C VAL A 22 -6.04 1.19 -1.62
N VAL A 23 -5.66 2.03 -0.68
CA VAL A 23 -6.44 2.25 0.56
C VAL A 23 -7.74 2.98 0.29
N VAL A 24 -7.74 3.90 -0.69
CA VAL A 24 -8.95 4.63 -1.12
C VAL A 24 -10.00 3.69 -1.70
N ILE A 25 -9.59 2.55 -2.24
CA ILE A 25 -10.49 1.55 -2.82
C ILE A 25 -10.87 0.50 -1.78
N VAL A 26 -9.87 -0.04 -1.07
CA VAL A 26 -10.07 -1.19 -0.18
C VAL A 26 -10.85 -0.81 1.08
N LEU A 27 -10.60 0.36 1.67
CA LEU A 27 -11.25 0.76 2.93
C LEU A 27 -12.78 0.94 2.75
N PRO A 28 -13.28 1.69 1.75
CA PRO A 28 -14.72 1.81 1.53
C PRO A 28 -15.36 0.48 1.08
N THR A 29 -14.64 -0.29 0.25
CA THR A 29 -15.14 -1.60 -0.21
C THR A 29 -15.28 -2.59 0.96
N PHE A 30 -14.33 -2.59 1.90
CA PHE A 30 -14.40 -3.43 3.09
C PHE A 30 -15.59 -3.06 3.96
N VAL A 31 -15.83 -1.76 4.19
CA VAL A 31 -16.99 -1.29 4.96
C VAL A 31 -18.30 -1.67 4.27
N ALA A 32 -18.38 -1.51 2.93
CA ALA A 32 -19.55 -1.93 2.15
C ALA A 32 -19.85 -3.42 2.34
N ILE A 33 -18.83 -4.28 2.18
CA ILE A 33 -18.96 -5.73 2.30
C ILE A 33 -19.34 -6.12 3.74
N ARG A 34 -18.70 -5.52 4.74
CA ARG A 34 -18.99 -5.77 6.14
C ARG A 34 -20.45 -5.42 6.48
N ASN A 35 -20.92 -4.24 6.06
CA ASN A 35 -22.30 -3.82 6.31
C ASN A 35 -23.30 -4.73 5.61
N HIS A 36 -23.03 -5.13 4.36
CA HIS A 36 -23.86 -6.09 3.63
C HIS A 36 -23.94 -7.45 4.34
N ILE A 37 -22.81 -7.98 4.85
CA ILE A 37 -22.77 -9.27 5.53
C ILE A 37 -23.47 -9.21 6.90
N LEU A 38 -23.23 -8.15 7.68
CA LEU A 38 -23.72 -8.07 9.06
C LEU A 38 -25.18 -7.63 9.16
N TYR A 39 -25.61 -6.71 8.30
CA TYR A 39 -26.92 -6.07 8.38
C TYR A 39 -27.85 -6.41 7.22
N GLY A 40 -27.37 -7.14 6.20
CA GLY A 40 -28.17 -7.54 5.04
C GLY A 40 -28.53 -6.40 4.10
N THR A 41 -28.04 -5.18 4.34
CA THR A 41 -28.28 -4.00 3.49
C THR A 41 -26.97 -3.29 3.17
N LEU A 42 -26.94 -2.62 2.02
CA LEU A 42 -25.85 -1.71 1.64
C LEU A 42 -26.11 -0.28 2.14
N ASP A 43 -27.39 0.08 2.28
CA ASP A 43 -27.87 1.32 2.86
C ASP A 43 -28.48 1.03 4.23
N ASN A 44 -27.87 1.55 5.28
CA ASN A 44 -28.53 1.76 6.56
C ASN A 44 -28.70 3.28 6.71
N PRO A 45 -29.92 3.81 6.91
CA PRO A 45 -30.17 5.26 6.94
C PRO A 45 -29.47 6.04 8.07
N ASN A 46 -28.80 5.35 9.00
CA ASN A 46 -27.91 5.96 10.00
C ASN A 46 -26.41 5.92 9.60
N ASP A 47 -26.06 5.44 8.40
CA ASP A 47 -24.68 5.26 7.94
C ASP A 47 -24.10 6.47 7.19
N ASP A 48 -24.86 7.54 6.94
CA ASP A 48 -24.35 8.71 6.21
C ASP A 48 -23.09 9.29 6.88
N GLU A 49 -23.08 9.36 8.22
CA GLU A 49 -21.92 9.80 9.01
C GLU A 49 -20.74 8.83 8.90
N ILE A 50 -21.02 7.52 8.85
CA ILE A 50 -20.00 6.47 8.71
C ILE A 50 -19.36 6.55 7.32
N TRP A 51 -20.15 6.71 6.27
CA TRP A 51 -19.64 6.85 4.91
C TRP A 51 -18.81 8.12 4.73
N ILE A 52 -19.24 9.25 5.31
CA ILE A 52 -18.46 10.48 5.32
C ILE A 52 -17.12 10.25 6.05
N PHE A 53 -17.16 9.62 7.24
CA PHE A 53 -15.97 9.30 8.00
C PHE A 53 -15.02 8.36 7.23
N VAL A 54 -15.55 7.33 6.57
CA VAL A 54 -14.77 6.36 5.78
C VAL A 54 -14.16 7.00 4.54
N LEU A 55 -14.91 7.83 3.81
CA LEU A 55 -14.40 8.53 2.62
C LEU A 55 -13.32 9.55 3.02
N PHE A 56 -13.58 10.37 4.03
CA PHE A 56 -12.61 11.35 4.52
C PHE A 56 -11.37 10.67 5.13
N GLY A 57 -11.59 9.63 5.93
CA GLY A 57 -10.54 8.77 6.48
C GLY A 57 -9.68 8.14 5.39
N SER A 58 -10.29 7.65 4.31
CA SER A 58 -9.57 7.07 3.17
C SER A 58 -8.63 8.07 2.49
N VAL A 59 -9.03 9.34 2.36
CA VAL A 59 -8.19 10.40 1.80
C VAL A 59 -7.03 10.76 2.74
N LEU A 60 -7.28 10.83 4.05
CA LEU A 60 -6.22 11.04 5.04
C LEU A 60 -5.21 9.89 5.04
N TYR A 61 -5.70 8.65 5.05
CA TYR A 61 -4.85 7.46 4.97
C TYR A 61 -4.03 7.42 3.68
N PHE A 62 -4.62 7.80 2.54
CA PHE A 62 -3.89 7.95 1.28
C PHE A 62 -2.71 8.92 1.44
N ALA A 63 -2.93 10.10 2.02
CA ALA A 63 -1.87 11.09 2.20
C ALA A 63 -0.76 10.58 3.13
N ILE A 64 -1.12 9.92 4.24
CA ILE A 64 -0.17 9.35 5.20
C ILE A 64 0.68 8.25 4.55
N ILE A 65 0.05 7.33 3.81
CA ILE A 65 0.74 6.23 3.15
C ILE A 65 1.62 6.75 2.02
N LEU A 66 1.11 7.68 1.20
CA LEU A 66 1.90 8.29 0.14
C LEU A 66 3.14 8.98 0.72
N PHE A 67 2.98 9.79 1.76
CA PHE A 67 4.10 10.46 2.42
C PHE A 67 5.09 9.45 3.01
N SER A 68 4.61 8.40 3.68
CA SER A 68 5.46 7.34 4.24
C SER A 68 6.23 6.58 3.16
N LEU A 69 5.60 6.26 2.03
CA LEU A 69 6.25 5.60 0.90
C LEU A 69 7.31 6.50 0.27
N LEU A 70 7.06 7.81 0.15
CA LEU A 70 8.02 8.75 -0.42
C LEU A 70 9.23 9.00 0.52
N VAL A 71 8.98 9.18 1.82
CA VAL A 71 10.01 9.56 2.80
C VAL A 71 10.79 8.36 3.33
N ILE A 72 10.14 7.21 3.52
CA ILE A 72 10.76 6.00 4.10
C ILE A 72 10.88 4.91 3.04
N GLY A 73 9.79 4.63 2.31
CA GLY A 73 9.74 3.52 1.35
C GLY A 73 10.77 3.64 0.22
N LEU A 74 10.89 4.83 -0.40
CA LEU A 74 11.84 5.07 -1.49
C LEU A 74 13.31 4.94 -1.04
N PRO A 75 13.76 5.57 0.07
CA PRO A 75 15.11 5.36 0.58
C PRO A 75 15.41 3.90 0.93
N VAL A 76 14.51 3.22 1.66
CA VAL A 76 14.68 1.81 2.01
C VAL A 76 14.82 0.96 0.76
N GLN A 77 13.99 1.20 -0.25
CA GLN A 77 14.08 0.47 -1.51
C GLN A 77 15.39 0.75 -2.26
N ALA A 78 15.91 1.98 -2.24
CA ALA A 78 17.19 2.29 -2.87
C ALA A 78 18.34 1.48 -2.21
N VAL A 79 18.32 1.35 -0.88
CA VAL A 79 19.28 0.53 -0.13
C VAL A 79 19.09 -0.96 -0.42
N MET A 80 17.86 -1.46 -0.47
CA MET A 80 17.60 -2.86 -0.81
C MET A 80 18.07 -3.21 -2.23
N GLN A 81 17.89 -2.29 -3.18
CA GLN A 81 18.37 -2.46 -4.55
C GLN A 81 19.90 -2.47 -4.63
N SER A 82 20.59 -1.64 -3.86
CA SER A 82 22.07 -1.66 -3.83
C SER A 82 22.63 -2.97 -3.25
N GLN A 83 21.84 -3.66 -2.43
CA GLN A 83 22.16 -4.99 -1.88
C GLN A 83 21.65 -6.15 -2.74
N GLY A 84 21.02 -5.89 -3.88
CA GLY A 84 20.47 -6.92 -4.76
C GLY A 84 19.19 -7.60 -4.25
N LEU A 85 18.56 -7.05 -3.20
CA LEU A 85 17.35 -7.59 -2.59
C LEU A 85 16.09 -7.21 -3.38
N ASN A 86 15.96 -7.74 -4.60
CA ASN A 86 14.93 -7.31 -5.56
C ASN A 86 13.72 -8.25 -5.69
N ARG A 87 13.69 -9.33 -4.89
CA ARG A 87 12.59 -10.32 -4.94
C ARG A 87 11.30 -9.73 -4.39
N TYR A 88 10.18 -10.11 -5.00
CA TYR A 88 8.83 -9.72 -4.61
C TYR A 88 8.57 -9.85 -3.09
N TRP A 89 8.97 -10.98 -2.51
CA TRP A 89 8.76 -11.27 -1.09
C TRP A 89 9.43 -10.28 -0.14
N HIS A 90 10.54 -9.64 -0.55
CA HIS A 90 11.19 -8.63 0.28
C HIS A 90 10.37 -7.33 0.39
N PHE A 91 9.36 -7.15 -0.47
CA PHE A 91 8.48 -5.99 -0.45
C PHE A 91 7.12 -6.33 0.15
N ALA A 92 6.51 -7.43 -0.29
CA ALA A 92 5.17 -7.82 0.16
C ALA A 92 5.13 -8.30 1.62
N LEU A 93 6.14 -9.05 2.09
CA LEU A 93 6.10 -9.65 3.42
C LEU A 93 6.34 -8.62 4.53
N PRO A 94 7.36 -7.73 4.45
CA PRO A 94 7.53 -6.68 5.46
C PRO A 94 6.36 -5.69 5.52
N SER A 95 5.78 -5.32 4.38
CA SER A 95 4.63 -4.42 4.36
C SER A 95 3.39 -5.05 4.99
N THR A 96 3.17 -6.36 4.78
CA THR A 96 2.11 -7.14 5.43
C THR A 96 2.31 -7.18 6.95
N LEU A 97 3.52 -7.49 7.42
CA LEU A 97 3.84 -7.56 8.84
C LEU A 97 3.70 -6.20 9.51
N LEU A 98 4.15 -5.13 8.85
CA LEU A 98 4.00 -3.77 9.35
C LEU A 98 2.52 -3.37 9.43
N GLY A 99 1.73 -3.68 8.40
CA GLY A 99 0.28 -3.48 8.42
C GLY A 99 -0.38 -4.22 9.58
N PHE A 100 -0.07 -5.50 9.76
CA PHE A 100 -0.59 -6.28 10.89
C PHE A 100 -0.23 -5.67 12.25
N ALA A 101 1.03 -5.26 12.42
CA ALA A 101 1.51 -4.64 13.67
C ALA A 101 0.81 -3.30 13.94
N VAL A 102 0.63 -2.46 12.91
CA VAL A 102 -0.10 -1.20 13.02
C VAL A 102 -1.54 -1.46 13.43
N GLY A 103 -2.24 -2.36 12.74
CA GLY A 103 -3.63 -2.73 13.05
C GLY A 103 -3.79 -3.32 14.45
N SER A 104 -2.77 -4.03 14.94
CA SER A 104 -2.77 -4.57 16.30
C SER A 104 -2.68 -3.49 17.38
N VAL A 105 -2.02 -2.37 17.09
CA VAL A 105 -1.85 -1.24 18.02
C VAL A 105 -3.06 -0.30 17.98
N THR A 106 -3.71 -0.17 16.83
CA THR A 106 -4.83 0.75 16.61
C THR A 106 -6.19 0.10 16.86
N ALA A 107 -6.25 -1.23 17.00
CA ALA A 107 -7.50 -1.93 17.25
C ALA A 107 -8.09 -1.62 18.62
N ILE A 108 -9.19 -0.86 18.63
CA ILE A 108 -10.06 -0.67 19.79
C ILE A 108 -11.28 -1.58 19.59
N GLY A 109 -11.36 -2.67 20.35
CA GLY A 109 -12.48 -3.62 20.33
C GLY A 109 -12.19 -4.91 19.55
N ASP A 110 -12.17 -4.85 18.22
CA ASP A 110 -12.00 -6.05 17.37
C ASP A 110 -10.59 -6.12 16.76
N LEU A 111 -9.68 -6.70 17.55
CA LEU A 111 -8.26 -6.81 17.22
C LEU A 111 -8.01 -7.65 15.97
N LEU A 112 -8.81 -8.70 15.74
CA LEU A 112 -8.55 -9.65 14.67
C LEU A 112 -8.96 -9.05 13.31
N SER A 113 -10.14 -8.45 13.20
CA SER A 113 -10.61 -7.90 11.93
C SER A 113 -9.80 -6.69 11.48
N THR A 114 -9.45 -5.80 12.41
CA THR A 114 -8.64 -4.60 12.14
C THR A 114 -7.21 -4.97 11.74
N SER A 115 -6.56 -5.89 12.45
CA SER A 115 -5.18 -6.31 12.14
C SER A 115 -5.09 -7.08 10.82
N LEU A 116 -6.09 -7.91 10.51
CA LEU A 116 -6.14 -8.63 9.23
C LEU A 116 -6.38 -7.68 8.06
N LEU A 117 -7.27 -6.69 8.21
CA LEU A 117 -7.49 -5.68 7.18
C LEU A 117 -6.21 -4.90 6.88
N ASP A 118 -5.52 -4.42 7.92
CA ASP A 118 -4.28 -3.66 7.76
C ASP A 118 -3.14 -4.53 7.20
N ALA A 119 -3.09 -5.82 7.53
CA ALA A 119 -2.17 -6.76 6.91
C ALA A 119 -2.43 -6.93 5.41
N VAL A 120 -3.70 -7.08 5.01
CA VAL A 120 -4.09 -7.18 3.60
C VAL A 120 -3.79 -5.89 2.85
N LEU A 121 -4.07 -4.73 3.45
CA LEU A 121 -3.67 -3.43 2.91
C LEU A 121 -2.17 -3.35 2.71
N GLY A 122 -1.39 -3.72 3.73
CA GLY A 122 0.07 -3.79 3.68
C GLY A 122 0.57 -4.69 2.54
N PHE A 123 -0.02 -5.88 2.39
CA PHE A 123 0.28 -6.80 1.29
C PHE A 123 0.01 -6.15 -0.08
N CYS A 124 -1.17 -5.58 -0.28
CA CYS A 124 -1.57 -4.97 -1.54
C CYS A 124 -0.67 -3.76 -1.89
N ILE A 125 -0.36 -2.90 -0.92
CA ILE A 125 0.55 -1.75 -1.09
C ILE A 125 1.94 -2.25 -1.53
N GLY A 126 2.53 -3.20 -0.81
CA GLY A 126 3.84 -3.76 -1.14
C GLY A 126 3.88 -4.43 -2.51
N SER A 127 2.78 -5.11 -2.87
CA SER A 127 2.61 -5.80 -4.16
C SER A 127 2.50 -4.83 -5.33
N VAL A 128 1.64 -3.82 -5.23
CA VAL A 128 1.47 -2.78 -6.26
C VAL A 128 2.77 -2.02 -6.45
N PHE A 129 3.42 -1.65 -5.35
CA PHE A 129 4.69 -0.95 -5.38
C PHE A 129 5.79 -1.75 -6.08
N TRP A 130 5.91 -3.05 -5.79
CA TRP A 130 6.85 -3.94 -6.48
C TRP A 130 6.49 -4.13 -7.96
N LEU A 131 5.21 -4.32 -8.29
CA LEU A 131 4.74 -4.56 -9.66
C LEU A 131 4.97 -3.37 -10.59
N VAL A 132 4.83 -2.14 -10.08
CA VAL A 132 5.05 -0.93 -10.86
C VAL A 132 6.54 -0.62 -11.03
N ARG A 133 7.34 -0.78 -9.98
CA ARG A 133 8.80 -0.51 -10.06
C ARG A 133 9.58 -1.63 -10.72
N ARG A 134 9.15 -2.89 -10.60
CA ARG A 134 9.82 -4.11 -11.12
C ARG A 134 11.35 -4.03 -10.97
N PRO A 135 11.86 -3.98 -9.72
CA PRO A 135 13.29 -3.83 -9.46
C PRO A 135 14.13 -4.98 -10.05
N ASP A 136 13.53 -6.15 -10.26
CA ASP A 136 14.08 -7.30 -10.97
C ASP A 136 14.43 -6.99 -12.44
N LYS A 137 13.53 -6.31 -13.16
CA LYS A 137 13.72 -5.93 -14.57
C LYS A 137 14.64 -4.73 -14.76
N ASP A 138 14.80 -3.91 -13.73
CA ASP A 138 15.73 -2.79 -13.77
C ASP A 138 17.16 -3.25 -13.47
N ALA A 139 17.34 -4.21 -12.55
CA ALA A 139 18.63 -4.84 -12.28
C ALA A 139 19.19 -5.60 -13.49
N SER A 140 18.36 -6.34 -14.22
CA SER A 140 18.78 -7.07 -15.43
C SER A 140 19.17 -6.15 -16.61
N LYS A 141 18.72 -4.90 -16.61
CA LYS A 141 19.13 -3.88 -17.58
C LYS A 141 20.40 -3.13 -17.19
N ALA A 142 20.81 -3.22 -15.93
CA ALA A 142 21.97 -2.53 -15.38
C ALA A 142 23.25 -3.39 -15.47
N LEU A 143 23.11 -4.72 -15.43
CA LEU A 143 24.22 -5.64 -15.64
C LEU A 143 24.37 -5.97 -17.14
N PRO A 144 25.54 -5.74 -17.76
CA PRO A 144 25.80 -6.21 -19.11
C PRO A 144 25.73 -7.74 -19.11
N LEU A 145 24.97 -8.30 -20.06
CA LEU A 145 24.94 -9.75 -20.31
C LEU A 145 26.37 -10.19 -20.65
N THR A 146 27.04 -10.85 -19.69
CA THR A 146 28.22 -11.68 -19.94
C THR A 146 27.80 -13.01 -20.54
#